data_AF-R7I623-F1
#
_entry.id   AF-R7I623-F1
#
_cell.length_a   1.000
_cell.length_b   1.000
_cell.length_c   1.000
_cell.angle_alpha   90.00
_cell.angle_beta   90.00
_cell.angle_gamma   90.00
#
_symmetry.space_group_name_H-M   'P 1'
#
loop_
_entity.id
_entity.type
_entity.pdbx_description
1 polymer ?
#
loop_
_entity_poly.entity_id
_entity_poly.type
_entity_poly.pdbx_seq_one_letter_code
_entity_poly.pdbx_strand_id
1 'polypeptide(L)'
;MTSESPQKRSLPKIKTRVFRDSPEAFFRAGFERIANTRMKGVPILNPKLHVSSVPFRKVDGQWVGGIVTPWSILVIRACGDPATWKAIPETKIGSVELPGGDFSFMGVLDPDLGGYQSCSLLSPTWEIGDQATGEAVARISLDTMLNPPKEGYKEPDPDEGAIPLTPAKAPDPEPQAPLIDTKTPMSRREIFTKTVDAAKDRAEAASGKEKL
;
A
#
# COMPACT_ATOMS: atom_id res chain seq x y z
N MET A 1 -56.43 0.40 -1.85
CA MET A 1 -55.14 0.86 -1.29
C MET A 1 -54.04 0.08 -1.99
N THR A 2 -53.40 0.70 -2.99
CA THR A 2 -52.35 0.08 -3.80
C THR A 2 -51.08 -0.03 -2.97
N SER A 3 -50.64 -1.26 -2.74
CA SER A 3 -49.34 -1.60 -2.15
C SER A 3 -48.26 -1.43 -3.21
N GLU A 4 -47.48 -0.36 -3.12
CA GLU A 4 -46.32 -0.15 -3.98
C GLU A 4 -45.13 -0.90 -3.36
N SER A 5 -44.75 -2.02 -3.99
CA SER A 5 -43.57 -2.78 -3.59
C SER A 5 -42.31 -1.95 -3.87
N PRO A 6 -41.34 -1.87 -2.93
CA PRO A 6 -40.12 -1.10 -3.14
C PRO A 6 -39.30 -1.74 -4.26
N GLN A 7 -39.15 -1.02 -5.37
CA GLN A 7 -38.30 -1.42 -6.49
C GLN A 7 -36.86 -1.56 -5.99
N LYS A 8 -36.35 -2.79 -6.05
CA LYS A 8 -34.96 -3.14 -5.75
C LYS A 8 -34.04 -2.45 -6.77
N ARG A 9 -33.54 -1.25 -6.44
CA ARG A 9 -32.55 -0.53 -7.26
C ARG A 9 -31.35 -1.45 -7.50
N SER A 10 -31.17 -1.93 -8.72
CA SER A 10 -29.97 -2.68 -9.09
C SER A 10 -28.78 -1.73 -9.01
N LEU A 11 -27.75 -2.09 -8.25
CA LEU A 11 -26.51 -1.33 -8.21
C LEU A 11 -25.91 -1.25 -9.63
N PRO A 12 -25.40 -0.08 -10.05
CA PRO A 12 -24.75 0.05 -11.34
C PRO A 12 -23.53 -0.90 -11.41
N LYS A 13 -23.41 -1.65 -12.50
CA LYS A 13 -22.26 -2.54 -12.74
C LYS A 13 -21.03 -1.66 -13.00
N ILE A 14 -20.16 -1.50 -11.99
CA ILE A 14 -18.87 -0.81 -12.11
C ILE A 14 -17.99 -1.60 -13.08
N LYS A 15 -17.39 -0.92 -14.06
CA LYS A 15 -16.54 -1.53 -15.09
C LYS A 15 -15.08 -1.10 -14.92
N THR A 16 -14.16 -1.98 -15.29
CA THR A 16 -12.73 -1.65 -15.47
C THR A 16 -12.57 -0.72 -16.66
N ARG A 17 -11.83 0.38 -16.47
CA ARG A 17 -11.44 1.31 -17.55
C ARG A 17 -10.15 0.81 -18.18
N VAL A 18 -10.00 1.02 -19.49
CA VAL A 18 -8.78 0.73 -20.24
C VAL A 18 -8.07 2.05 -20.54
N PHE A 19 -6.80 2.15 -20.18
CA PHE A 19 -6.01 3.38 -20.29
C PHE A 19 -4.94 3.26 -21.38
N ARG A 20 -5.09 4.05 -22.46
CA ARG A 20 -4.11 4.11 -23.55
C ARG A 20 -2.85 4.87 -23.13
N ASP A 21 -3.07 6.02 -22.50
CA ASP A 21 -2.05 6.90 -21.93
C ASP A 21 -1.96 6.71 -20.41
N SER A 22 -0.96 7.35 -19.78
CA SER A 22 -0.76 7.26 -18.33
C SER A 22 -2.03 7.65 -17.56
N PRO A 23 -2.52 6.80 -16.64
CA PRO A 23 -3.73 7.06 -15.87
C PRO A 23 -3.47 7.93 -14.62
N GLU A 24 -2.25 8.45 -14.47
CA GLU A 24 -1.81 9.17 -13.28
C GLU A 24 -2.75 10.30 -12.87
N ALA A 25 -3.04 11.23 -13.78
CA ALA A 25 -3.93 12.35 -13.52
C ALA A 25 -5.36 11.90 -13.18
N PHE A 26 -5.82 10.80 -13.76
CA PHE A 26 -7.14 10.23 -13.49
C PHE A 26 -7.24 9.69 -12.06
N PHE A 27 -6.25 8.88 -11.64
CA PHE A 27 -6.23 8.33 -10.28
C PHE A 27 -6.03 9.42 -9.24
N ARG A 28 -5.08 10.34 -9.45
CA ARG A 28 -4.87 11.49 -8.56
C ARG A 28 -6.17 12.26 -8.34
N ALA A 29 -6.83 12.69 -9.42
CA ALA A 29 -8.08 13.44 -9.33
C ALA A 29 -9.22 12.63 -8.67
N GLY A 30 -9.29 11.31 -8.88
CA GLY A 30 -10.29 10.48 -8.22
C GLY A 30 -10.05 10.30 -6.73
N PHE A 31 -8.81 10.07 -6.30
CA PHE A 31 -8.46 10.03 -4.89
C PHE A 31 -8.63 11.39 -4.20
N GLU A 32 -8.39 12.51 -4.90
CA GLU A 32 -8.71 13.85 -4.40
C GLU A 32 -10.22 14.01 -4.16
N ARG A 33 -11.07 13.51 -5.06
CA ARG A 33 -12.53 13.51 -4.82
C ARG A 33 -12.90 12.66 -3.61
N ILE A 34 -12.28 11.49 -3.44
CA ILE A 34 -12.49 10.62 -2.27
C ILE A 34 -12.10 11.34 -0.98
N ALA A 35 -10.94 12.00 -0.95
CA ALA A 35 -10.45 12.79 0.17
C ALA A 35 -11.44 13.90 0.57
N ASN A 36 -12.00 14.58 -0.43
CA ASN A 36 -12.93 15.70 -0.24
C ASN A 36 -14.39 15.27 0.03
N THR A 37 -14.71 13.98 -0.08
CA THR A 37 -16.07 13.45 0.12
C THR A 37 -16.09 12.35 1.17
N ARG A 38 -15.88 11.09 0.76
CA ARG A 38 -16.02 9.89 1.59
C ARG A 38 -15.07 9.88 2.79
N MET A 39 -13.88 10.43 2.64
CA MET A 39 -12.87 10.48 3.70
C MET A 39 -12.85 11.80 4.47
N LYS A 40 -13.65 12.80 4.07
CA LYS A 40 -13.66 14.11 4.72
C LYS A 40 -14.08 14.00 6.18
N GLY A 41 -13.26 14.51 7.09
CA GLY A 41 -13.56 14.55 8.52
C GLY A 41 -13.33 13.22 9.26
N VAL A 42 -12.77 12.19 8.60
CA VAL A 42 -12.39 10.95 9.28
C VAL A 42 -11.18 11.22 10.18
N PRO A 43 -11.20 10.87 11.47
CA PRO A 43 -10.11 11.20 12.41
C PRO A 43 -8.75 10.55 12.09
N ILE A 44 -8.74 9.49 11.28
CA ILE A 44 -7.52 8.75 10.90
C ILE A 44 -6.66 9.50 9.90
N LEU A 45 -7.15 10.58 9.28
CA LEU A 45 -6.41 11.28 8.24
C LEU A 45 -5.16 11.98 8.82
N ASN A 46 -4.01 11.76 8.18
CA ASN A 46 -2.80 12.52 8.42
C ASN A 46 -2.91 13.90 7.72
N PRO A 47 -3.04 15.01 8.47
CA PRO A 47 -3.23 16.34 7.88
C PRO A 47 -1.98 16.89 7.17
N LYS A 48 -0.82 16.26 7.36
CA LYS A 48 0.43 16.65 6.71
C LYS A 48 0.58 16.08 5.31
N LEU A 49 -0.29 15.13 4.96
CA LEU A 49 -0.34 14.53 3.65
C LEU A 49 -1.52 15.06 2.85
N HIS A 50 -1.34 15.10 1.55
CA HIS A 50 -2.42 15.30 0.58
C HIS A 50 -2.35 14.20 -0.47
N VAL A 51 -3.37 14.15 -1.32
CA VAL A 51 -3.39 13.20 -2.41
C VAL A 51 -2.34 13.61 -3.44
N SER A 52 -1.38 12.73 -3.71
CA SER A 52 -0.43 12.88 -4.80
C SER A 52 -0.17 11.53 -5.48
N SER A 53 0.47 11.59 -6.64
CA SER A 53 0.84 10.42 -7.42
C SER A 53 2.34 10.42 -7.69
N VAL A 54 2.93 9.23 -7.73
CA VAL A 54 4.23 9.01 -8.34
C VAL A 54 4.03 8.42 -9.75
N PRO A 55 4.98 8.62 -10.69
CA PRO A 55 4.75 8.32 -12.10
C PRO A 55 4.29 6.89 -12.36
N PHE A 56 3.26 6.75 -13.19
CA PHE A 56 2.80 5.45 -13.66
C PHE A 56 3.70 4.95 -14.79
N ARG A 57 4.18 3.71 -14.68
CA ARG A 57 4.99 3.04 -15.69
C ARG A 57 4.22 1.88 -16.32
N LYS A 58 4.51 1.59 -17.58
CA LYS A 58 3.88 0.49 -18.31
C LYS A 58 4.72 -0.78 -18.17
N VAL A 59 4.09 -1.87 -17.70
CA VAL A 59 4.69 -3.17 -17.42
C VAL A 59 3.74 -4.24 -17.94
N ASP A 60 4.20 -5.09 -18.85
CA ASP A 60 3.40 -6.16 -19.48
C ASP A 60 2.02 -5.69 -19.97
N GLY A 61 2.01 -4.53 -20.65
CA GLY A 61 0.80 -3.92 -21.19
C GLY A 61 -0.08 -3.20 -20.16
N GLN A 62 0.22 -3.29 -18.86
CA GLN A 62 -0.57 -2.68 -17.79
C GLN A 62 0.14 -1.49 -17.17
N TRP A 63 -0.62 -0.60 -16.53
CA TRP A 63 -0.06 0.56 -15.84
C TRP A 63 0.15 0.25 -14.36
N VAL A 64 1.32 0.59 -13.83
CA VAL A 64 1.65 0.45 -12.40
C VAL A 64 2.20 1.78 -11.88
N GLY A 65 1.63 2.33 -10.82
CA GLY A 65 2.05 3.60 -10.24
C GLY A 65 1.65 3.73 -8.78
N GLY A 66 2.26 4.65 -8.06
CA GLY A 66 1.98 4.86 -6.64
C GLY A 66 1.05 6.05 -6.40
N ILE A 67 0.24 5.94 -5.36
CA ILE A 67 -0.65 6.99 -4.86
C ILE A 67 -0.37 7.18 -3.37
N VAL A 68 -0.15 8.43 -2.99
CA VAL A 68 -0.08 8.88 -1.59
C VAL A 68 -1.43 9.48 -1.25
N THR A 69 -1.99 9.12 -0.10
CA THR A 69 -3.20 9.73 0.43
C THR A 69 -3.04 10.01 1.92
N PRO A 70 -3.90 10.88 2.50
CA PRO A 70 -3.92 11.11 3.94
C PRO A 70 -4.23 9.89 4.81
N TRP A 71 -4.71 8.77 4.25
CA TRP A 71 -5.04 7.56 5.03
C TRP A 71 -4.19 6.33 4.67
N SER A 72 -3.61 6.29 3.47
CA SER A 72 -2.82 5.16 2.99
C SER A 72 -1.87 5.54 1.84
N ILE A 73 -0.76 4.82 1.73
CA ILE A 73 0.13 4.83 0.56
C ILE A 73 -0.03 3.49 -0.16
N LEU A 74 -0.28 3.53 -1.47
CA LEU A 74 -0.69 2.38 -2.27
C LEU A 74 0.04 2.37 -3.62
N VAL A 75 0.30 1.17 -4.14
CA VAL A 75 0.61 0.95 -5.56
C VAL A 75 -0.67 0.49 -6.27
N ILE A 76 -0.99 1.16 -7.37
CA ILE A 76 -2.13 0.88 -8.23
C ILE A 76 -1.63 0.17 -9.49
N ARG A 77 -2.32 -0.92 -9.84
CA ARG A 77 -2.23 -1.56 -11.14
C ARG A 77 -3.55 -1.36 -11.89
N ALA A 78 -3.47 -0.80 -13.09
CA ALA A 78 -4.62 -0.45 -13.92
C ALA A 78 -4.51 -1.07 -15.32
N CYS A 79 -5.67 -1.36 -15.91
CA CYS A 79 -5.74 -2.02 -17.22
C CYS A 79 -5.28 -1.08 -18.33
N GLY A 80 -4.16 -1.40 -18.98
CA GLY A 80 -3.66 -0.73 -20.18
C GLY A 80 -3.96 -1.51 -21.46
N ASP A 81 -3.91 -2.85 -21.38
CA ASP A 81 -4.28 -3.76 -22.45
C ASP A 81 -5.26 -4.83 -21.93
N PRO A 82 -6.53 -4.82 -22.39
CA PRO A 82 -7.54 -5.75 -21.91
C PRO A 82 -7.27 -7.20 -22.33
N ALA A 83 -6.49 -7.46 -23.38
CA ALA A 83 -6.20 -8.82 -23.84
C ALA A 83 -5.31 -9.59 -22.85
N THR A 84 -4.44 -8.86 -22.13
CA THR A 84 -3.50 -9.40 -21.15
C THR A 84 -3.88 -9.11 -19.70
N TRP A 85 -5.01 -8.40 -19.49
CA TRP A 85 -5.50 -8.04 -18.16
C TRP A 85 -6.10 -9.23 -17.40
N LYS A 86 -5.37 -9.71 -16.38
CA LYS A 86 -5.88 -10.65 -15.38
C LYS A 86 -6.55 -9.88 -14.25
N ALA A 87 -7.89 -9.81 -14.26
CA ALA A 87 -8.65 -9.15 -13.21
C ALA A 87 -8.61 -9.94 -11.89
N ILE A 88 -8.51 -9.23 -10.76
CA ILE A 88 -8.74 -9.82 -9.44
C ILE A 88 -10.15 -9.38 -9.03
N PRO A 89 -11.05 -10.30 -8.62
CA PRO A 89 -12.40 -9.93 -8.19
C PRO A 89 -12.36 -8.93 -7.02
N GLU A 90 -13.38 -8.08 -6.93
CA GLU A 90 -13.52 -7.11 -5.85
C GLU A 90 -13.31 -7.76 -4.47
N THR A 91 -12.54 -7.10 -3.61
CA THR A 91 -12.17 -7.54 -2.24
C THR A 91 -11.31 -8.80 -2.16
N LYS A 92 -11.08 -9.51 -3.27
CA LYS A 92 -10.18 -10.67 -3.31
C LYS A 92 -8.74 -10.22 -3.46
N ILE A 93 -7.83 -11.05 -2.97
CA ILE A 93 -6.39 -10.86 -3.09
C ILE A 93 -5.86 -11.88 -4.10
N GLY A 94 -4.97 -11.45 -4.98
CA GLY A 94 -4.26 -12.29 -5.94
C GLY A 94 -2.80 -11.91 -6.04
N SER A 95 -1.94 -12.87 -6.41
CA SER A 95 -0.54 -12.60 -6.73
C SER A 95 -0.44 -11.94 -8.11
N VAL A 96 0.39 -10.90 -8.19
CA VAL A 96 0.78 -10.26 -9.45
C VAL A 96 2.29 -10.33 -9.51
N GLU A 97 2.78 -11.01 -10.55
CA GLU A 97 4.19 -11.02 -10.91
C GLU A 97 4.57 -9.68 -11.52
N LEU A 98 5.60 -9.05 -10.95
CA LEU A 98 6.26 -7.84 -11.45
C LEU A 98 7.77 -8.13 -11.54
N PRO A 99 8.57 -7.27 -12.21
CA PRO A 99 10.01 -7.53 -12.35
C PRO A 99 10.75 -7.73 -11.01
N GLY A 100 10.28 -7.10 -9.94
CA GLY A 100 10.83 -7.26 -8.59
C GLY A 100 10.36 -8.49 -7.82
N GLY A 101 9.46 -9.29 -8.38
CA GLY A 101 8.90 -10.51 -7.78
C GLY A 101 7.37 -10.53 -7.72
N ASP A 102 6.84 -11.43 -6.90
CA ASP A 102 5.40 -11.58 -6.66
C ASP A 102 4.89 -10.64 -5.57
N PHE A 103 3.83 -9.89 -5.88
CA PHE A 103 3.20 -8.97 -4.94
C PHE A 103 1.70 -9.24 -4.79
N SER A 104 1.20 -9.11 -3.56
CA SER A 104 -0.21 -9.27 -3.25
C SER A 104 -1.00 -8.02 -3.60
N PHE A 105 -1.89 -8.13 -4.59
CA PHE A 105 -2.83 -7.08 -4.97
C PHE A 105 -4.25 -7.46 -4.59
N MET A 106 -5.04 -6.46 -4.19
CA MET A 106 -6.48 -6.60 -3.99
C MET A 106 -7.23 -6.03 -5.20
N GLY A 107 -8.27 -6.73 -5.66
CA GLY A 107 -9.20 -6.20 -6.66
C GLY A 107 -10.12 -5.14 -6.05
N VAL A 108 -10.25 -4.00 -6.72
CA VAL A 108 -11.09 -2.88 -6.29
C VAL A 108 -12.06 -2.49 -7.41
N LEU A 109 -13.32 -2.29 -7.06
CA LEU A 109 -14.32 -1.65 -7.92
C LEU A 109 -14.79 -0.37 -7.23
N ASP A 110 -14.29 0.77 -7.68
CA ASP A 110 -14.69 2.05 -7.13
C ASP A 110 -15.63 2.78 -8.11
N PRO A 111 -16.73 3.42 -7.64
CA PRO A 111 -17.66 4.11 -8.52
C PRO A 111 -17.03 5.23 -9.36
N ASP A 112 -15.99 5.90 -8.83
CA ASP A 112 -15.32 7.02 -9.48
C ASP A 112 -14.12 6.57 -10.32
N LEU A 113 -13.36 5.60 -9.81
CA LEU A 113 -12.11 5.13 -10.42
C LEU A 113 -12.31 3.93 -11.36
N GLY A 114 -13.45 3.25 -11.28
CA GLY A 114 -13.70 1.99 -11.98
C GLY A 114 -12.95 0.82 -11.34
N GLY A 115 -12.78 -0.25 -12.12
CA GLY A 115 -12.04 -1.43 -11.68
C GLY A 115 -10.52 -1.28 -11.79
N TYR A 116 -9.80 -1.51 -10.69
CA TYR A 116 -8.33 -1.53 -10.63
C TYR A 116 -7.84 -2.53 -9.57
N GLN A 117 -6.53 -2.68 -9.45
CA GLN A 117 -5.90 -3.50 -8.43
C GLN A 117 -5.02 -2.62 -7.54
N SER A 118 -5.03 -2.83 -6.23
CA SER A 118 -4.18 -2.07 -5.29
C SER A 118 -3.36 -2.97 -4.39
N CYS A 119 -2.09 -2.62 -4.22
CA CYS A 119 -1.22 -3.12 -3.17
C CYS A 119 -1.05 -2.00 -2.13
N SER A 120 -1.57 -2.19 -0.91
CA SER A 120 -1.40 -1.22 0.16
C SER A 120 -0.01 -1.37 0.76
N LEU A 121 0.79 -0.31 0.72
CA LEU A 121 2.14 -0.27 1.29
C LEU A 121 2.11 0.11 2.77
N LEU A 122 1.31 1.13 3.10
CA LEU A 122 1.23 1.69 4.44
C LEU A 122 -0.19 2.15 4.75
N SER A 123 -0.70 1.77 5.92
CA SER A 123 -1.94 2.27 6.50
C SER A 123 -2.00 1.93 8.00
N PRO A 124 -2.36 2.87 8.90
CA PRO A 124 -2.55 4.30 8.66
C PRO A 124 -1.22 5.01 8.36
N THR A 125 -1.28 6.25 7.89
CA THR A 125 -0.10 7.05 7.50
C THR A 125 0.42 7.96 8.61
N TRP A 126 0.05 7.72 9.87
CA TRP A 126 0.38 8.59 11.01
C TRP A 126 1.89 8.77 11.24
N GLU A 127 2.68 7.76 10.90
CA GLU A 127 4.14 7.78 11.08
C GLU A 127 4.86 8.58 9.99
N ILE A 128 4.14 9.00 8.94
CA ILE A 128 4.71 9.82 7.87
C ILE A 128 4.73 11.28 8.31
N GLY A 129 5.94 11.78 8.53
CA GLY A 129 6.20 13.12 9.08
C GLY A 129 5.82 14.27 8.15
N ASP A 130 5.85 14.06 6.83
CA ASP A 130 5.63 15.07 5.81
C ASP A 130 5.34 14.44 4.42
N GLN A 131 4.90 15.27 3.47
CA GLN A 131 4.56 14.85 2.10
C GLN A 131 5.74 14.23 1.34
N ALA A 132 6.93 14.80 1.44
CA ALA A 132 8.09 14.32 0.69
C ALA A 132 8.49 12.91 1.14
N THR A 133 8.37 12.62 2.43
CA THR A 133 8.55 11.28 3.00
C THR A 133 7.51 10.31 2.44
N GLY A 134 6.23 10.69 2.38
CA GLY A 134 5.18 9.85 1.79
C GLY A 134 5.41 9.52 0.31
N GLU A 135 5.83 10.51 -0.48
CA GLU A 135 6.19 10.34 -1.90
C GLU A 135 7.45 9.51 -2.09
N ALA A 136 8.43 9.66 -1.20
CA ALA A 136 9.63 8.83 -1.20
C ALA A 136 9.29 7.36 -0.94
N VAL A 137 8.42 7.06 0.03
CA VAL A 137 7.94 5.69 0.28
C VAL A 137 7.26 5.13 -0.98
N ALA A 138 6.30 5.85 -1.56
CA ALA A 138 5.60 5.41 -2.77
C ALA A 138 6.57 5.14 -3.94
N ARG A 139 7.52 6.05 -4.17
CA ARG A 139 8.50 5.94 -5.26
C ARG A 139 9.48 4.79 -5.05
N ILE A 140 10.05 4.66 -3.85
CA ILE A 140 10.99 3.58 -3.54
C ILE A 140 10.31 2.23 -3.66
N SER A 141 9.09 2.07 -3.11
CA SER A 141 8.33 0.82 -3.24
C SER A 141 8.00 0.50 -4.69
N LEU A 142 7.59 1.50 -5.48
CA LEU A 142 7.35 1.31 -6.91
C LEU A 142 8.63 0.88 -7.65
N ASP A 143 9.76 1.55 -7.39
CA ASP A 143 11.03 1.17 -8.02
C ASP A 143 11.47 -0.24 -7.60
N THR A 144 11.27 -0.65 -6.34
CA THR A 144 11.54 -2.02 -5.88
C THR A 144 10.66 -3.05 -6.58
N MET A 145 9.37 -2.75 -6.78
CA MET A 145 8.46 -3.66 -7.48
C MET A 145 8.78 -3.80 -8.97
N LEU A 146 9.33 -2.75 -9.58
CA LEU A 146 9.52 -2.65 -11.02
C LEU A 146 10.94 -2.96 -11.50
N ASN A 147 11.89 -3.23 -10.59
CA ASN A 147 13.24 -3.62 -10.95
C ASN A 147 13.56 -4.97 -10.31
N PRO A 148 14.32 -5.85 -11.00
CA PRO A 148 14.76 -7.10 -10.40
C PRO A 148 15.58 -6.81 -9.14
N PRO A 149 15.54 -7.70 -8.14
CA PRO A 149 16.37 -7.58 -6.95
C PRO A 149 17.84 -7.44 -7.38
N LYS A 150 18.56 -6.47 -6.81
CA LYS A 150 19.99 -6.35 -7.06
C LYS A 150 20.69 -7.60 -6.52
N GLU A 151 21.59 -8.19 -7.31
CA GLU A 151 22.42 -9.31 -6.84
C GLU A 151 23.12 -8.92 -5.52
N GLY A 152 22.97 -9.75 -4.49
CA GLY A 152 23.56 -9.53 -3.17
C GLY A 152 22.70 -8.79 -2.14
N TYR A 153 21.45 -8.44 -2.44
CA TYR A 153 20.51 -8.03 -1.39
C TYR A 153 20.20 -9.23 -0.47
N LYS A 154 20.83 -9.27 0.71
CA LYS A 154 20.35 -10.06 1.84
C LYS A 154 19.24 -9.27 2.53
N GLU A 155 18.11 -9.90 2.85
CA GLU A 155 17.25 -9.36 3.89
C GLU A 155 18.13 -9.13 5.14
N PRO A 156 18.08 -7.95 5.77
CA PRO A 156 18.79 -7.75 7.02
C PRO A 156 18.34 -8.82 8.03
N ASP A 157 19.31 -9.46 8.69
CA ASP A 157 19.04 -10.41 9.76
C ASP A 157 18.24 -9.69 10.85
N PRO A 158 17.05 -10.17 11.25
CA PRO A 158 16.24 -9.52 12.27
C PRO A 158 16.95 -9.35 13.63
N ASP A 159 18.10 -10.00 13.86
CA ASP A 159 18.87 -9.91 15.11
C ASP A 159 20.04 -8.91 15.05
N GLU A 160 20.51 -8.50 13.86
CA GLU A 160 21.68 -7.62 13.72
C GLU A 160 21.27 -6.15 13.66
N GLY A 161 20.77 -5.64 14.80
CA GLY A 161 20.35 -4.23 14.94
C GLY A 161 19.20 -3.99 15.92
N ALA A 162 18.70 -5.02 16.60
CA ALA A 162 17.69 -4.86 17.63
C ALA A 162 18.24 -4.01 18.79
N ILE A 163 17.85 -2.74 18.86
CA ILE A 163 17.90 -1.99 20.12
C ILE A 163 17.01 -2.78 21.09
N PRO A 164 17.54 -3.32 22.21
CA PRO A 164 16.70 -4.05 23.12
C PRO A 164 15.68 -3.08 23.71
N LEU A 165 14.41 -3.19 23.32
CA LEU A 165 13.31 -2.72 24.16
C LEU A 165 13.26 -3.68 25.34
N THR A 166 14.18 -3.51 26.30
CA THR A 166 14.10 -4.19 27.60
C THR A 166 12.73 -3.88 28.20
N PRO A 167 11.86 -4.87 28.37
CA PRO A 167 10.65 -4.68 29.16
C PRO A 167 11.07 -4.45 30.61
N ALA A 168 10.54 -3.42 31.27
CA ALA A 168 10.70 -3.27 32.71
C ALA A 168 10.18 -4.54 33.40
N LYS A 169 11.05 -5.18 34.18
CA LYS A 169 10.82 -6.45 34.87
C LYS A 169 9.81 -6.32 36.01
N ALA A 170 8.86 -7.25 36.07
CA ALA A 170 8.24 -7.78 37.30
C ALA A 170 7.93 -9.28 37.09
N PRO A 171 7.93 -10.11 38.15
CA PRO A 171 8.54 -11.44 38.17
C PRO A 171 7.67 -12.62 37.67
N ASP A 172 8.36 -13.67 37.18
CA ASP A 172 7.88 -15.02 36.84
C ASP A 172 7.60 -15.89 38.08
N PRO A 173 6.72 -16.94 38.03
CA PRO A 173 6.94 -18.21 37.28
C PRO A 173 5.66 -18.76 36.56
N GLU A 174 5.60 -19.77 35.69
CA GLU A 174 6.48 -20.66 34.87
C GLU A 174 5.47 -21.64 34.16
N PRO A 175 5.89 -22.74 33.50
CA PRO A 175 6.13 -22.93 32.08
C PRO A 175 5.00 -23.63 31.29
N GLN A 176 4.97 -23.44 29.97
CA GLN A 176 4.59 -24.52 29.04
C GLN A 176 5.03 -24.23 27.59
N ALA A 177 5.83 -25.14 27.05
CA ALA A 177 6.17 -25.29 25.63
C ALA A 177 5.90 -26.77 25.24
N PRO A 178 5.94 -27.17 23.95
CA PRO A 178 5.80 -26.41 22.70
C PRO A 178 4.72 -27.07 21.78
N LEU A 179 4.52 -26.52 20.57
CA LEU A 179 4.69 -27.26 19.30
C LEU A 179 4.44 -26.31 18.12
N ILE A 180 5.45 -26.19 17.26
CA ILE A 180 5.51 -25.33 16.08
C ILE A 180 5.38 -26.27 14.87
N ASP A 181 4.49 -25.95 13.94
CA ASP A 181 4.58 -26.46 12.56
C ASP A 181 4.52 -25.26 11.60
N THR A 182 5.47 -25.27 10.67
CA THR A 182 5.93 -24.14 9.87
C THR A 182 5.37 -24.19 8.46
N LYS A 183 4.54 -23.20 8.08
CA LYS A 183 4.49 -22.56 6.75
C LYS A 183 3.32 -21.56 6.70
N THR A 184 3.60 -20.29 6.98
CA THR A 184 2.65 -19.18 6.76
C THR A 184 3.39 -18.03 6.07
N PRO A 185 2.89 -17.50 4.93
CA PRO A 185 3.43 -16.27 4.37
C PRO A 185 3.17 -15.09 5.33
N MET A 186 4.17 -14.21 5.52
CA MET A 186 4.17 -13.15 6.53
C MET A 186 2.93 -12.24 6.47
N SER A 187 2.48 -11.82 7.66
CA SER A 187 1.33 -10.94 7.83
C SER A 187 1.72 -9.47 7.65
N ARG A 188 0.77 -8.65 7.18
CA ARG A 188 0.92 -7.19 6.94
C ARG A 188 1.54 -6.41 8.10
N ARG A 189 1.34 -6.89 9.34
CA ARG A 189 1.90 -6.28 10.55
C ARG A 189 3.42 -6.39 10.61
N GLU A 190 4.00 -7.46 10.08
CA GLU A 190 5.45 -7.69 10.06
C GLU A 190 6.15 -6.82 9.01
N ILE A 191 5.47 -6.52 7.90
CA ILE A 191 5.96 -5.61 6.85
C ILE A 191 5.94 -4.15 7.34
N PHE A 192 4.89 -3.78 8.08
CA PHE A 192 4.69 -2.44 8.62
C PHE A 192 5.78 -2.07 9.63
N THR A 193 6.04 -2.93 10.63
CA THR A 193 7.09 -2.69 11.63
C THR A 193 8.46 -2.51 10.98
N LYS A 194 8.81 -3.39 10.02
CA LYS A 194 10.08 -3.33 9.28
C LYS A 194 10.28 -2.04 8.47
N THR A 195 9.20 -1.41 7.99
CA THR A 195 9.27 -0.21 7.15
C THR A 195 9.41 1.08 7.97
N VAL A 196 8.80 1.10 9.16
CA VAL A 196 8.84 2.24 10.09
C VAL A 196 10.22 2.36 10.72
N ASP A 197 10.82 1.25 11.12
CA ASP A 197 12.16 1.24 11.72
C ASP A 197 13.22 1.74 10.72
N ALA A 198 13.13 1.30 9.45
CA ALA A 198 14.04 1.74 8.38
C ALA A 198 13.92 3.24 8.00
N ALA A 199 12.74 3.83 8.19
CA ALA A 199 12.52 5.27 7.94
C ALA A 199 13.07 6.13 9.10
N LYS A 200 13.03 5.59 10.32
CA LYS A 200 13.50 6.28 11.53
C LYS A 200 15.02 6.35 11.60
N ASP A 201 15.72 5.26 11.26
CA ASP A 201 17.19 5.21 11.24
C ASP A 201 17.81 6.20 10.23
N ARG A 202 17.11 6.43 9.11
CA ARG A 202 17.58 7.35 8.06
C ARG A 202 17.36 8.82 8.41
N ALA A 203 16.38 9.12 9.26
CA ALA A 203 16.14 10.44 9.79
C ALA A 203 17.13 10.80 10.91
N GLU A 204 17.52 9.83 11.74
CA GLU A 204 18.48 10.03 12.83
C GLU A 204 19.94 10.17 12.31
N ALA A 205 20.31 9.43 11.26
CA ALA A 205 21.62 9.58 10.61
C ALA A 205 21.82 10.92 9.87
N ALA A 206 20.73 11.59 9.45
CA ALA A 206 20.79 12.89 8.79
C ALA A 206 20.91 14.07 9.78
N SER A 207 20.59 13.86 11.06
CA SER A 207 20.62 14.92 12.09
C SER A 207 21.95 15.00 12.87
N GLY A 208 22.87 14.03 12.69
CA GLY A 208 24.10 13.90 13.49
C GLY A 208 25.35 14.62 12.96
N LYS A 209 25.28 15.39 11.86
CA LYS A 209 26.46 16.05 11.27
C LYS A 209 26.63 17.54 11.57
N GLU A 210 25.91 18.08 12.56
CA GLU A 210 26.12 19.45 13.00
C GLU A 210 26.15 19.54 14.53
N LYS A 211 27.30 19.15 15.12
CA LYS A 211 27.94 19.82 16.27
C LYS A 211 29.24 19.10 16.68
N LEU A 212 30.33 19.81 16.38
CA LEU A 212 31.71 19.75 16.89
C LEU A 212 32.57 18.52 16.59
#